data_AF-A0A368SXN4-F1
#
_entry.id   AF-A0A368SXN4-F1
#
_cell.length_a   1.000
_cell.length_b   1.000
_cell.length_c   1.000
_cell.angle_alpha   90.00
_cell.angle_beta   90.00
_cell.angle_gamma   90.00
#
_symmetry.space_group_name_H-M   'P 1'
#
loop_
_entity.id
_entity.type
_entity.pdbx_description
1 polymer ?
#
loop_
_entity_poly.entity_id
_entity_poly.type
_entity_poly.pdbx_seq_one_letter_code
_entity_poly.pdbx_strand_id
1 'polypeptide(L)'
;MRGIILAGGTGSRLRPVTNVVSKQLLPVYDKPMIYYPLSVLMTAGIRDILIISTPHHLGAYTDLLHDGSHLGIRLTYRAQDQPRGLAHALILGRDFIADHPLALILGDNIFHAPDLAD
;
A
#
# COMPACT_ATOMS: atom_id res chain seq x y z
N MET A 1 -14.73 1.39 7.81
CA MET A 1 -13.36 0.93 8.13
C MET A 1 -12.40 1.62 7.17
N ARG A 2 -11.18 1.96 7.62
CA ARG A 2 -10.12 2.55 6.78
C ARG A 2 -8.99 1.56 6.57
N GLY A 3 -8.28 1.68 5.45
CA GLY A 3 -7.19 0.78 5.07
C GLY A 3 -5.85 1.49 5.07
N ILE A 4 -4.78 0.82 5.51
CA ILE A 4 -3.41 1.26 5.30
C ILE A 4 -2.66 0.19 4.51
N ILE A 5 -2.03 0.59 3.40
CA ILE A 5 -1.02 -0.21 2.71
C ILE A 5 0.35 0.37 3.04
N LEU A 6 1.16 -0.39 3.77
CA LEU A 6 2.55 -0.03 4.03
C LEU A 6 3.45 -0.56 2.90
N ALA A 7 3.75 0.31 1.94
CA ALA A 7 4.59 0.05 0.76
C ALA A 7 5.95 0.77 0.87
N GLY A 8 6.53 0.78 2.07
CA GLY A 8 7.82 1.38 2.38
C GLY A 8 9.00 0.40 2.27
N GLY A 9 10.16 0.85 2.76
CA GLY A 9 11.39 0.06 2.80
C GLY A 9 12.25 0.19 1.55
N THR A 10 13.52 -0.21 1.67
CA THR A 10 14.53 -0.07 0.61
C THR A 10 14.64 -1.31 -0.28
N GLY A 11 13.91 -2.40 0.05
CA GLY A 11 13.96 -3.65 -0.72
C GLY A 11 15.38 -4.20 -0.90
N SER A 12 16.29 -3.97 0.06
CA SER A 12 17.74 -4.18 -0.10
C SER A 12 18.13 -5.62 -0.51
N ARG A 13 17.34 -6.61 -0.12
CA ARG A 13 17.52 -8.03 -0.50
C ARG A 13 17.30 -8.31 -1.98
N LEU A 14 16.61 -7.43 -2.70
CA LEU A 14 16.28 -7.55 -4.12
C LEU A 14 17.11 -6.62 -5.02
N ARG A 15 18.17 -6.03 -4.47
CA ARG A 15 19.11 -5.24 -5.27
C ARG A 15 19.79 -6.15 -6.31
N PRO A 16 20.07 -5.64 -7.53
CA PRO A 16 20.00 -4.22 -7.94
C PRO A 16 18.63 -3.74 -8.42
N VAL A 17 17.64 -4.63 -8.55
CA VAL A 17 16.32 -4.30 -9.14
C VAL A 17 15.63 -3.19 -8.36
N THR A 18 15.79 -3.17 -7.04
CA THR A 18 15.20 -2.18 -6.14
C THR A 18 16.02 -0.88 -5.97
N ASN A 19 17.09 -0.69 -6.75
CA ASN A 19 17.84 0.57 -6.73
C ASN A 19 17.07 1.73 -7.38
N VAL A 20 16.23 1.43 -8.38
CA VAL A 20 15.51 2.44 -9.18
C VAL A 20 14.01 2.36 -8.94
N VAL A 21 13.48 1.15 -8.75
CA VAL A 21 12.04 0.91 -8.62
C VAL A 21 11.73 0.34 -7.24
N SER A 22 10.65 0.83 -6.62
CA SER A 22 10.16 0.28 -5.36
C SER A 22 9.78 -1.19 -5.51
N LYS A 23 10.05 -2.04 -4.50
CA LYS A 23 9.70 -3.48 -4.53
C LYS A 23 8.23 -3.69 -4.90
N GLN A 24 7.33 -2.91 -4.33
CA GLN A 24 5.89 -3.10 -4.49
C GLN A 24 5.35 -2.56 -5.83
N LEU A 25 6.20 -1.90 -6.64
CA LEU A 25 5.89 -1.52 -8.02
C LEU A 25 6.42 -2.53 -9.03
N LEU A 26 7.22 -3.51 -8.60
CA LEU A 26 7.68 -4.58 -9.49
C LEU A 26 6.50 -5.46 -9.93
N PRO A 27 6.52 -5.96 -11.17
CA PRO A 27 5.47 -6.83 -11.67
C PRO A 27 5.51 -8.17 -10.93
N VAL A 28 4.33 -8.65 -10.55
CA VAL A 28 4.12 -10.07 -10.28
C VAL A 28 3.24 -10.55 -11.41
N TYR A 29 3.83 -11.33 -12.31
CA TYR A 29 3.22 -11.71 -13.58
C TYR A 29 2.80 -10.50 -14.43
N ASP A 30 1.52 -10.15 -14.45
CA ASP A 30 0.91 -9.18 -15.38
C ASP A 30 0.54 -7.84 -14.73
N LYS A 31 0.77 -7.67 -13.42
CA LYS A 31 0.41 -6.43 -12.70
C LYS A 31 1.39 -6.05 -11.59
N PRO A 32 1.45 -4.75 -11.21
CA PRO A 32 2.28 -4.30 -10.09
C PRO A 32 1.93 -5.01 -8.79
N MET A 33 2.93 -5.37 -7.99
CA MET A 33 2.77 -6.10 -6.72
C MET A 33 1.78 -5.42 -5.76
N ILE A 34 1.71 -4.08 -5.72
CA ILE A 34 0.79 -3.34 -4.84
C ILE A 34 -0.69 -3.59 -5.16
N TYR A 35 -1.03 -4.08 -6.36
CA TYR A 35 -2.42 -4.37 -6.72
C TYR A 35 -3.00 -5.52 -5.90
N TYR A 36 -2.16 -6.45 -5.43
CA TYR A 36 -2.61 -7.61 -4.64
C TYR A 36 -3.09 -7.23 -3.23
N PRO A 37 -2.32 -6.51 -2.39
CA PRO A 37 -2.84 -6.06 -1.11
C PRO A 37 -3.96 -5.02 -1.26
N LEU A 38 -3.95 -4.21 -2.33
CA LEU A 38 -5.04 -3.31 -2.64
C LEU A 38 -6.35 -4.08 -2.90
N SER A 39 -6.31 -5.13 -3.71
CA SER A 39 -7.49 -5.95 -3.99
C SER A 39 -8.03 -6.62 -2.73
N VAL A 40 -7.17 -7.05 -1.80
CA VAL A 40 -7.61 -7.63 -0.52
C VAL A 40 -8.42 -6.62 0.30
N LEU A 41 -7.95 -5.37 0.42
CA LEU A 41 -8.71 -4.32 1.12
C LEU A 41 -10.04 -4.02 0.41
N MET A 42 -10.03 -3.97 -0.92
CA MET A 42 -11.24 -3.73 -1.71
C MET A 42 -12.28 -4.85 -1.56
N THR A 43 -11.84 -6.11 -1.57
CA THR A 43 -12.68 -7.29 -1.34
C THR A 43 -13.28 -7.27 0.07
N ALA A 44 -12.53 -6.81 1.08
CA ALA A 44 -13.05 -6.59 2.44
C ALA A 44 -13.98 -5.36 2.56
N GLY A 45 -14.36 -4.72 1.44
CA GLY A 45 -15.26 -3.57 1.41
C GLY A 45 -14.61 -2.24 1.83
N ILE A 46 -13.28 -2.18 1.98
CA ILE A 46 -12.58 -0.96 2.40
C ILE A 46 -12.32 -0.09 1.17
N ARG A 47 -12.90 1.12 1.19
CA ARG A 47 -12.87 2.07 0.06
C ARG A 47 -12.04 3.32 0.33
N ASP A 48 -11.61 3.54 1.57
CA ASP A 48 -10.81 4.69 1.98
C ASP A 48 -9.46 4.18 2.46
N ILE A 49 -8.42 4.40 1.65
CA ILE A 49 -7.12 3.72 1.81
C ILE A 49 -5.97 4.73 1.78
N LEU A 50 -5.07 4.61 2.75
CA LEU A 50 -3.82 5.35 2.82
C LEU A 50 -2.66 4.47 2.36
N ILE A 51 -1.90 4.94 1.38
CA ILE A 51 -0.64 4.34 0.94
C ILE A 51 0.51 5.09 1.61
N ILE A 52 1.36 4.34 2.31
CA ILE A 52 2.56 4.85 2.96
C ILE A 52 3.79 4.31 2.23
N SER A 53 4.65 5.19 1.71
CA SER A 53 5.91 4.81 1.06
C SER A 53 7.03 5.80 1.36
N THR A 54 8.24 5.55 0.85
CA THR A 54 9.35 6.48 0.99
C THR A 54 9.10 7.74 0.14
N PRO A 55 9.63 8.92 0.53
CA PRO A 55 9.49 10.15 -0.27
C PRO A 55 9.89 9.97 -1.74
N HIS A 56 10.97 9.21 -1.97
CA HIS A 56 11.51 8.93 -3.30
C HIS A 56 10.56 8.15 -4.21
N HIS A 57 9.76 7.22 -3.65
CA HIS A 57 8.89 6.35 -4.44
C HIS A 57 7.43 6.80 -4.47
N LEU A 58 7.04 7.75 -3.61
CA LEU A 58 5.64 8.14 -3.45
C LEU A 58 5.02 8.65 -4.77
N GLY A 59 5.79 9.42 -5.54
CA GLY A 59 5.35 9.91 -6.86
C GLY A 59 4.93 8.78 -7.81
N ALA A 60 5.73 7.71 -7.90
CA ALA A 60 5.41 6.59 -8.78
C ALA A 60 4.13 5.83 -8.35
N TYR A 61 3.80 5.80 -7.05
CA TYR A 61 2.50 5.28 -6.60
C TYR A 61 1.34 6.19 -7.00
N THR A 62 1.53 7.51 -6.88
CA THR A 62 0.52 8.49 -7.31
C THR A 62 0.31 8.46 -8.83
N ASP A 63 1.36 8.30 -9.62
CA ASP A 63 1.27 8.17 -11.08
C ASP A 63 0.54 6.88 -11.49
N LEU A 64 0.76 5.78 -10.76
CA LEU A 64 0.10 4.50 -11.04
C LEU A 64 -1.37 4.50 -10.62
N LEU A 65 -1.67 4.95 -9.39
CA LEU A 65 -2.96 4.73 -8.74
C LEU A 65 -3.83 5.99 -8.64
N HIS A 66 -3.30 7.18 -8.95
CA HIS A 66 -4.01 8.46 -8.92
C HIS A 66 -4.75 8.66 -7.59
N ASP A 67 -5.97 9.19 -7.60
CA ASP A 67 -6.82 9.30 -6.40
C ASP A 67 -7.66 8.04 -6.13
N GLY A 68 -7.52 6.99 -6.97
CA GLY A 68 -8.30 5.76 -6.90
C GLY A 68 -9.74 5.85 -7.42
N SER A 69 -10.19 7.01 -7.90
CA SER A 69 -11.58 7.22 -8.35
C SER A 69 -11.97 6.25 -9.49
N HIS A 70 -11.03 5.95 -10.39
CA HIS A 70 -11.20 4.99 -11.48
C HIS A 70 -11.45 3.54 -11.02
N LEU A 71 -11.16 3.21 -9.74
CA LEU A 71 -11.45 1.92 -9.11
C LEU A 71 -12.64 1.98 -8.13
N GLY A 72 -13.30 3.14 -8.02
CA GLY A 72 -14.38 3.36 -7.05
C GLY A 72 -13.88 3.34 -5.59
N ILE A 73 -12.66 3.84 -5.35
CA ILE A 73 -12.07 4.01 -4.01
C ILE A 73 -11.48 5.42 -3.87
N ARG A 74 -11.06 5.78 -2.66
CA ARG A 74 -10.33 7.00 -2.35
C ARG A 74 -8.95 6.64 -1.82
N LEU A 75 -7.92 7.12 -2.50
CA LEU A 75 -6.52 6.93 -2.12
C LEU A 75 -5.93 8.22 -1.56
N THR A 76 -5.25 8.10 -0.42
CA THR A 76 -4.41 9.16 0.15
C THR A 76 -2.98 8.66 0.24
N TYR A 77 -2.02 9.57 0.20
CA TYR A 77 -0.59 9.26 0.22
C TYR A 77 0.11 9.94 1.39
N ARG A 78 1.01 9.22 2.05
CA ARG A 78 1.91 9.77 3.08
C ARG A 78 3.32 9.23 2.92
N ALA A 79 4.29 10.12 3.06
CA ALA A 79 5.69 9.74 3.08
C ALA A 79 6.07 9.17 4.45
N GLN A 80 6.95 8.16 4.45
CA GLN A 80 7.67 7.65 5.60
C GLN A 80 9.17 7.84 5.33
N ASP A 81 9.78 8.82 5.98
CA ASP A 81 11.18 9.18 5.75
C ASP A 81 12.16 8.09 6.19
N GLN A 82 11.81 7.35 7.23
CA GLN A 82 12.65 6.30 7.81
C GLN A 82 11.83 5.04 8.12
N PRO A 83 12.37 3.83 7.86
CA PRO A 83 11.70 2.57 8.16
C PRO A 83 11.75 2.28 9.67
N ARG A 84 10.95 3.01 10.45
CA ARG A 84 10.84 2.88 11.92
C ARG A 84 9.91 1.73 12.37
N GLY A 85 9.80 0.70 11.55
CA GLY A 85 8.94 -0.46 11.79
C GLY A 85 7.47 -0.25 11.40
N LEU A 86 6.70 -1.35 11.51
CA LEU A 86 5.30 -1.43 11.05
C LEU A 86 4.37 -0.50 11.83
N ALA A 87 4.51 -0.45 13.15
CA ALA A 87 3.67 0.37 14.02
C ALA A 87 3.78 1.88 13.73
N HIS A 88 4.89 2.34 13.13
CA HIS A 88 5.05 3.72 12.70
C HIS A 88 4.00 4.14 11.65
N ALA A 89 3.47 3.19 10.87
CA ALA A 89 2.38 3.43 9.93
C ALA A 89 1.11 3.96 10.64
N LEU A 90 0.85 3.50 11.87
CA LEU A 90 -0.29 3.93 12.67
C LEU A 90 -0.12 5.37 13.16
N ILE A 91 1.12 5.76 13.48
CA ILE A 91 1.46 7.13 13.88
C ILE A 91 1.32 8.08 12.69
N LEU A 92 1.91 7.73 11.54
CA LEU A 92 1.82 8.52 10.31
C LEU A 92 0.38 8.62 9.79
N GLY A 93 -0.40 7.56 9.99
CA GLY A 93 -1.79 7.48 9.61
C GLY A 93 -2.76 8.05 10.64
N ARG A 94 -2.32 8.61 11.78
CA ARG A 94 -3.22 8.96 12.90
C ARG A 94 -4.44 9.78 12.47
N ASP A 95 -4.23 10.88 11.76
CA ASP A 95 -5.31 11.76 11.31
C ASP A 95 -6.17 11.09 10.22
N PHE A 96 -5.53 10.27 9.40
CA PHE A 96 -6.22 9.43 8.42
C PHE A 96 -7.02 8.32 9.10
N ILE A 97 -6.66 7.80 10.27
CA ILE A 97 -7.44 6.77 10.97
C ILE A 97 -8.62 7.43 11.69
N ALA A 98 -8.35 8.54 12.39
CA ALA A 98 -9.31 9.21 13.28
C ALA A 98 -9.99 8.20 14.22
N ASP A 99 -11.32 8.21 14.30
CA ASP A 99 -12.10 7.30 15.16
C ASP A 99 -12.67 6.09 14.40
N HIS A 100 -12.13 5.75 13.23
CA HIS A 100 -12.60 4.62 12.43
C HIS A 100 -11.81 3.33 12.71
N PRO A 101 -12.46 2.15 12.64
CA PRO A 101 -11.74 0.87 12.61
C PRO A 101 -10.75 0.82 11.45
N LEU A 102 -9.60 0.15 11.66
CA LEU A 102 -8.48 0.09 10.72
C LEU A 102 -8.12 -1.34 10.34
N ALA A 103 -7.82 -1.56 9.06
CA ALA A 103 -7.05 -2.70 8.58
C ALA A 103 -5.70 -2.23 8.03
N LEU A 104 -4.61 -2.92 8.39
CA LEU A 104 -3.27 -2.68 7.85
C LEU A 104 -2.79 -3.92 7.11
N ILE A 105 -2.27 -3.71 5.90
CA ILE A 105 -1.66 -4.76 5.08
C ILE A 105 -0.30 -4.29 4.55
N LEU A 106 0.65 -5.21 4.40
CA LEU A 106 1.94 -4.90 3.80
C LEU A 106 1.82 -4.88 2.27
N GLY A 107 2.48 -3.90 1.64
CA GLY A 107 2.40 -3.69 0.20
C GLY A 107 3.00 -4.81 -0.66
N ASP A 108 3.66 -5.79 -0.03
CA ASP A 108 4.29 -6.93 -0.69
C ASP A 108 3.66 -8.28 -0.31
N ASN A 109 2.52 -8.26 0.40
CA ASN A 109 1.80 -9.47 0.77
C ASN A 109 0.77 -9.82 -0.31
N ILE A 110 0.75 -11.09 -0.69
CA ILE A 110 -0.09 -11.63 -1.75
C ILE A 110 -0.94 -12.74 -1.15
N PHE A 111 -2.27 -12.58 -1.26
CA PHE A 111 -3.24 -13.54 -0.77
C PHE A 111 -4.08 -14.06 -1.94
N HIS A 112 -4.35 -15.36 -1.92
CA HIS A 112 -5.25 -16.02 -2.86
C HIS A 112 -5.89 -17.21 -2.15
N ALA A 113 -7.21 -17.21 -2.07
CA ALA A 113 -8.00 -18.33 -1.56
C ALA A 113 -9.42 -18.27 -2.18
N PRO A 114 -10.10 -19.41 -2.33
CA PRO A 114 -11.47 -19.46 -2.87
C PRO A 114 -12.45 -18.57 -2.07
N ASP A 115 -12.40 -18.67 -0.75
CA ASP A 115 -13.39 -18.04 0.14
C ASP A 115 -12.84 -16.74 0.77
N LEU A 116 -11.89 -16.06 0.11
CA LEU A 116 -11.26 -14.85 0.66
C LEU A 116 -12.23 -13.65 0.78
N ALA A 117 -13.34 -13.70 0.05
CA ALA A 117 -14.35 -12.65 -0.02
C ALA A 117 -15.61 -12.93 0.81
N ASP A 118 -15.72 -14.15 1.36
CA ASP A 118 -16.88 -14.63 2.12
C ASP A 118 -16.68 -14.42 3.63
#